data_AF-A0A438FUU6-F1
#
_entry.id   AF-A0A438FUU6-F1
#
_cell.length_a   1.000
_cell.length_b   1.000
_cell.length_c   1.000
_cell.angle_alpha   90.00
_cell.angle_beta   90.00
_cell.angle_gamma   90.00
#
_symmetry.space_group_name_H-M   'P 1'
#
loop_
_entity.id
_entity.type
_entity.pdbx_description
1 polymer ?
#
loop_
_entity_poly.entity_id
_entity_poly.type
_entity_poly.pdbx_seq_one_letter_code
_entity_poly.pdbx_strand_id
1 'polypeptide(L)'
;MEQPPGFVAQGESGLVCRLCRSLYGLKQSPRAWFSRFSSVVQEFGMLRSTADHSVFYHHNSLGQCIYLVVYVDDIVITGSDQDGIQKLKQHLFTHFQTKDLGKLKYFLGIEITQSSSGVVLSQRKYALDILEETGMLDCKPVDTPMDPNVKLVPGQGEPFGDPGRYRRLVGKLNYLTLLVQTFLFLTPGQGVLYENRGHTQVVGYTDADWAGSPTDRRSTSGYCVFIGGNLISWKSKKQDVVARSSAEAEYRAMALATCELIWLRHLLQELRFGKDEQMKLICDNQAALHIASNPVFHERTKHIEVDCPFH
;
A
#
# COMPACT_ATOMS: atom_id res chain seq x y z
N MET A 1 -15.07 27.37 29.17
CA MET A 1 -15.03 25.92 28.88
C MET A 1 -16.23 25.32 29.56
N GLU A 2 -17.03 24.53 28.85
CA GLU A 2 -18.23 23.88 29.37
C GLU A 2 -18.06 22.36 29.24
N GLN A 3 -18.74 21.59 30.09
CA GLN A 3 -18.72 20.14 30.01
C GLN A 3 -19.38 19.66 28.71
N PRO A 4 -18.86 18.59 28.07
CA PRO A 4 -19.45 18.09 26.83
C PRO A 4 -20.90 17.59 27.06
N PRO A 5 -21.82 17.81 26.09
CA PRO A 5 -23.20 17.36 26.19
C PRO A 5 -23.30 15.86 26.47
N GLY A 6 -24.08 15.46 27.47
CA GLY A 6 -24.26 14.05 27.87
C GLY A 6 -23.32 13.54 28.96
N PHE A 7 -22.34 14.35 29.40
CA PHE A 7 -21.42 14.01 30.49
C PHE A 7 -21.51 15.00 31.67
N VAL A 8 -22.64 15.69 31.83
CA VAL A 8 -22.83 16.68 32.88
C VAL A 8 -23.02 16.01 34.24
N ALA A 9 -22.02 16.10 35.11
CA ALA A 9 -22.11 15.55 36.47
C ALA A 9 -22.99 16.46 37.35
N GLN A 10 -24.01 15.87 38.00
CA GLN A 10 -24.90 16.61 38.90
C GLN A 10 -24.11 17.14 40.10
N GLY A 11 -24.12 18.47 40.29
CA GLY A 11 -23.41 19.16 41.38
C GLY A 11 -22.02 19.70 41.03
N GLU A 12 -21.47 19.35 39.86
CA GLU A 12 -20.12 19.76 39.43
C GLU A 12 -20.11 20.54 38.11
N SER A 13 -21.24 21.16 37.73
CA SER A 13 -21.46 21.78 36.41
C SER A 13 -20.45 22.87 36.00
N GLY A 14 -19.65 23.40 36.94
CA GLY A 14 -18.57 24.36 36.69
C GLY A 14 -17.16 23.77 36.57
N LEU A 15 -16.98 22.47 36.82
CA LEU A 15 -15.67 21.82 36.80
C LEU A 15 -15.41 21.20 35.42
N VAL A 16 -14.22 21.39 34.88
CA VAL A 16 -13.77 20.75 33.64
C VAL A 16 -12.39 20.15 33.85
N CYS A 17 -12.17 18.92 33.39
CA CYS A 17 -10.85 18.31 33.45
C CYS A 17 -9.94 18.90 32.36
N ARG A 18 -8.82 19.50 32.77
CA ARG A 18 -7.78 19.91 31.82
C ARG A 18 -7.02 18.69 31.36
N LEU A 19 -7.05 18.42 30.06
CA LEU A 19 -6.29 17.32 29.50
C LEU A 19 -4.80 17.67 29.43
N CYS A 20 -3.97 17.00 30.24
CA CYS A 20 -2.52 17.24 30.29
C CYS A 20 -1.72 16.38 29.28
N ARG A 21 -2.31 15.32 28.70
CA ARG A 21 -1.70 14.43 27.71
C ARG A 21 -2.74 14.00 26.67
N SER A 22 -2.31 13.66 25.45
CA SER A 22 -3.23 13.17 24.41
C SER A 22 -3.98 11.89 24.84
N LEU A 23 -5.31 11.88 24.70
CA LEU A 23 -6.15 10.69 24.93
C LEU A 23 -6.38 9.90 23.66
N TYR A 24 -6.50 8.58 23.78
CA TYR A 24 -6.92 7.75 22.67
C TYR A 24 -8.28 8.20 22.12
N GLY A 25 -8.46 8.12 20.80
CA GLY A 25 -9.69 8.53 20.11
C GLY A 25 -9.80 10.02 19.74
N LEU A 26 -8.90 10.88 20.23
CA LEU A 26 -8.84 12.27 19.73
C LEU A 26 -8.11 12.32 18.39
N LYS A 27 -8.59 13.17 17.46
CA LYS A 27 -8.00 13.33 16.12
C LYS A 27 -6.52 13.72 16.15
N GLN A 28 -6.09 14.47 17.17
CA GLN A 28 -4.72 14.93 17.35
C GLN A 28 -3.78 13.90 17.99
N SER A 29 -4.32 12.85 18.62
CA SER A 29 -3.51 11.91 19.41
C SER A 29 -2.56 11.07 18.57
N PRO A 30 -2.95 10.53 17.41
CA PRO A 30 -2.01 9.82 16.54
C PRO A 30 -0.87 10.72 16.07
N ARG A 31 -1.16 11.99 15.75
CA ARG A 31 -0.16 12.97 15.33
C ARG A 31 0.81 13.30 16.47
N ALA A 32 0.31 13.53 17.68
CA ALA A 32 1.14 13.81 18.85
C ALA A 32 2.03 12.62 19.20
N TRP A 33 1.48 11.40 19.16
CA TRP A 33 2.23 10.17 19.34
C TRP A 33 3.34 10.03 18.29
N PHE A 34 3.00 10.18 17.01
CA PHE A 34 3.98 10.05 15.92
C PHE A 34 5.06 11.12 15.98
N SER A 35 4.70 12.35 16.36
CA SER A 35 5.67 13.44 16.57
C SER A 35 6.66 13.12 17.69
N ARG A 36 6.19 12.52 18.80
CA ARG A 36 7.04 12.09 19.90
C ARG A 36 7.91 10.91 19.49
N PHE A 37 7.35 9.94 18.78
CA PHE A 37 8.07 8.79 18.25
C PHE A 37 9.19 9.21 17.30
N SER A 38 8.88 10.07 16.31
CA SER A 38 9.85 10.61 15.36
C SER A 38 10.99 11.33 16.08
N SER A 39 10.73 12.15 17.10
CA SER A 39 11.80 12.86 17.84
C SER A 39 12.77 11.87 18.49
N VAL A 40 12.26 10.87 19.20
CA VAL A 40 13.07 9.89 19.92
C VAL A 40 13.92 9.04 18.96
N VAL A 41 13.35 8.64 17.83
CA VAL A 41 14.05 7.87 16.79
C VAL A 41 15.13 8.71 16.11
N GLN A 42 14.87 10.00 15.87
CA GLN A 42 15.85 10.93 15.31
C GLN A 42 16.96 11.29 16.32
N GLU A 43 16.65 11.39 17.62
CA GLU A 43 17.62 11.56 18.71
C GLU A 43 18.62 10.40 18.78
N PHE A 44 18.20 9.18 18.43
CA PHE A 44 19.10 8.03 18.29
C PHE A 44 20.05 8.14 17.08
N GLY A 45 19.74 9.01 16.12
CA GLY A 45 20.53 9.20 14.89
C GLY A 45 19.95 8.55 13.64
N MET A 46 18.67 8.13 13.67
CA MET A 46 17.97 7.67 12.47
C MET A 46 17.48 8.85 11.64
N LEU A 47 17.61 8.76 10.33
CA LEU A 47 17.08 9.74 9.38
C LEU A 47 15.65 9.33 8.98
N ARG A 48 14.78 10.32 8.79
CA ARG A 48 13.42 10.08 8.29
C ARG A 48 13.40 10.21 6.77
N SER A 49 12.78 9.25 6.10
CA SER A 49 12.60 9.28 4.65
C SER A 49 11.72 10.45 4.21
N THR A 50 12.10 11.07 3.09
CA THR A 50 11.32 12.11 2.43
C THR A 50 10.31 11.51 1.44
N ALA A 51 10.58 10.30 0.94
CA ALA A 51 9.66 9.55 0.10
C ALA A 51 8.50 8.93 0.90
N ASP A 52 8.76 8.38 2.09
CA ASP A 52 7.74 7.88 3.02
C ASP A 52 8.07 8.27 4.46
N HIS A 53 7.29 9.18 5.03
CA HIS A 53 7.53 9.67 6.40
C HIS A 53 7.40 8.59 7.48
N SER A 54 6.80 7.45 7.18
CA SER A 54 6.65 6.30 8.07
C SER A 54 7.92 5.44 8.12
N VAL A 55 8.90 5.71 7.25
CA VAL A 55 10.16 4.98 7.14
C VAL A 55 11.30 5.83 7.71
N PHE A 56 12.09 5.20 8.57
CA PHE A 56 13.33 5.73 9.10
C PHE A 56 14.48 4.80 8.73
N TYR A 57 15.65 5.36 8.48
CA TYR A 57 16.82 4.60 8.11
C TYR A 57 18.08 5.16 8.76
N HIS A 58 19.06 4.29 8.99
CA HIS A 58 20.39 4.66 9.43
C HIS A 58 21.41 3.82 8.68
N HIS A 59 22.49 4.46 8.23
CA HIS A 59 23.61 3.82 7.54
C HIS A 59 24.88 4.09 8.32
N ASN A 60 25.58 3.05 8.74
CA ASN A 60 26.84 3.21 9.46
C ASN A 60 28.03 3.31 8.50
N SER A 61 29.21 3.68 9.03
CA SER A 61 30.43 3.84 8.23
C SER A 61 30.97 2.53 7.64
N LEU A 62 30.56 1.38 8.20
CA LEU A 62 30.91 0.05 7.72
C LEU A 62 29.99 -0.43 6.58
N GLY A 63 29.03 0.40 6.16
CA GLY A 63 28.08 0.07 5.10
C GLY A 63 26.91 -0.80 5.56
N GLN A 64 26.76 -1.04 6.87
CA GLN A 64 25.57 -1.71 7.40
C GLN A 64 24.43 -0.70 7.57
N CYS A 65 23.21 -1.22 7.57
CA CYS A 65 22.00 -0.42 7.62
C CYS A 65 21.02 -0.90 8.67
N ILE A 66 20.18 0.03 9.13
CA ILE A 66 19.00 -0.21 9.95
C ILE A 66 17.84 0.50 9.26
N TYR A 67 16.74 -0.20 9.09
CA TYR A 67 15.48 0.32 8.58
C TYR A 67 14.41 0.10 9.64
N LEU A 68 13.63 1.14 9.90
CA LEU A 68 12.50 1.10 10.81
C LEU A 68 11.27 1.61 10.06
N VAL A 69 10.21 0.83 10.06
CA VAL A 69 8.91 1.20 9.52
C VAL A 69 7.91 1.25 10.67
N VAL A 70 7.13 2.31 10.73
CA VAL A 70 6.09 2.47 11.76
C VAL A 70 4.73 2.62 11.10
N TYR A 71 3.78 1.80 11.53
CA TYR A 71 2.38 1.90 11.11
C TYR A 71 1.50 1.99 12.35
N VAL A 72 1.00 3.19 12.64
CA VAL A 72 0.28 3.47 13.88
C VAL A 72 1.12 2.97 15.07
N ASP A 73 0.67 1.98 15.82
CA ASP A 73 1.37 1.47 17.01
C ASP A 73 2.30 0.29 16.71
N ASP A 74 2.30 -0.24 15.48
CA ASP A 74 3.13 -1.38 15.07
C ASP A 74 4.45 -0.90 14.44
N ILE A 75 5.57 -1.45 14.92
CA ILE A 75 6.91 -1.07 14.47
C ILE A 75 7.64 -2.30 13.93
N VAL A 76 8.17 -2.20 12.72
CA VAL A 76 9.03 -3.21 12.10
C VAL A 76 10.44 -2.66 12.01
N ILE A 77 11.42 -3.41 12.51
CA ILE A 77 12.84 -3.06 12.43
C ILE A 77 13.55 -4.20 11.69
N THR A 78 14.34 -3.85 10.68
CA THR A 78 15.15 -4.78 9.89
C THR A 78 16.48 -4.12 9.51
N GLY A 79 17.48 -4.90 9.12
CA GLY A 79 18.79 -4.35 8.76
C GLY A 79 19.93 -5.34 8.92
N SER A 80 21.11 -4.96 8.43
CA SER A 80 22.34 -5.73 8.53
C SER A 80 23.14 -5.43 9.80
N ASP A 81 22.87 -4.30 10.47
CA ASP A 81 23.51 -3.94 11.74
C ASP A 81 22.72 -4.49 12.94
N GLN A 82 22.98 -5.75 13.31
CA GLN A 82 22.25 -6.41 14.40
C GLN A 82 22.52 -5.75 15.76
N ASP A 83 23.75 -5.30 16.02
CA ASP A 83 24.10 -4.61 17.27
C ASP A 83 23.41 -3.25 17.36
N GLY A 84 23.38 -2.50 16.25
CA GLY A 84 22.64 -1.25 16.13
C GLY A 84 21.13 -1.44 16.33
N ILE A 85 20.55 -2.51 15.79
CA ILE A 85 19.15 -2.86 16.02
C ILE A 85 18.87 -3.13 17.51
N GLN A 86 19.75 -3.84 18.20
CA GLN A 86 19.56 -4.09 19.65
C GLN A 86 19.67 -2.81 20.48
N LYS A 87 20.61 -1.92 20.15
CA LYS A 87 20.73 -0.60 20.80
C LYS A 87 19.50 0.26 20.53
N LEU A 88 18.98 0.27 19.30
CA LEU A 88 17.76 0.99 18.94
C LEU A 88 16.56 0.45 19.71
N LYS A 89 16.41 -0.88 19.83
CA LYS A 89 15.36 -1.50 20.64
C LYS A 89 15.45 -1.08 22.10
N GLN A 90 16.64 -1.13 22.69
CA GLN A 90 16.86 -0.68 24.08
C GLN A 90 16.49 0.80 24.27
N HIS A 91 16.88 1.65 23.33
CA HIS A 91 16.49 3.06 23.32
C HIS A 91 14.97 3.24 23.22
N LEU A 92 14.29 2.44 22.41
CA LEU A 92 12.83 2.47 22.36
C LEU A 92 12.18 1.98 23.66
N PHE A 93 12.74 0.97 24.34
CA PHE A 93 12.21 0.47 25.62
C PHE A 93 12.37 1.46 26.77
N THR A 94 13.38 2.32 26.76
CA THR A 94 13.53 3.36 27.78
C THR A 94 12.53 4.50 27.62
N HIS A 95 12.11 4.78 26.38
CA HIS A 95 11.20 5.89 26.07
C HIS A 95 9.73 5.49 25.93
N PHE A 96 9.45 4.24 25.54
CA PHE A 96 8.11 3.73 25.25
C PHE A 96 7.87 2.37 25.88
N GLN A 97 6.64 2.16 26.37
CA GLN A 97 6.18 0.85 26.81
C GLN A 97 5.93 -0.04 25.59
N THR A 98 6.98 -0.69 25.10
CA THR A 98 6.98 -1.55 23.92
C THR A 98 7.35 -2.99 24.29
N LYS A 99 6.94 -3.94 23.45
CA LYS A 99 7.24 -5.37 23.61
C LYS A 99 7.92 -5.87 22.34
N ASP A 100 9.07 -6.52 22.49
CA ASP A 100 9.67 -7.25 21.37
C ASP A 100 8.88 -8.53 21.10
N LEU A 101 8.36 -8.67 19.88
CA LEU A 101 7.68 -9.88 19.42
C LEU A 101 8.66 -10.87 18.74
N GLY A 102 9.94 -10.50 18.65
CA GLY A 102 10.99 -11.31 18.02
C GLY A 102 10.92 -11.25 16.50
N LYS A 103 11.12 -12.40 15.86
CA LYS A 103 11.09 -12.51 14.39
C LYS A 103 9.69 -12.17 13.86
N LEU A 104 9.65 -11.32 12.84
CA LEU A 104 8.40 -10.89 12.20
C LEU A 104 7.64 -12.09 11.62
N LYS A 105 6.46 -12.36 12.19
CA LYS A 105 5.54 -13.44 11.79
C LYS A 105 4.20 -12.91 11.27
N TYR A 106 3.76 -11.77 11.80
CA TYR A 106 2.50 -11.13 11.45
C TYR A 106 2.69 -9.62 11.42
N PHE A 107 2.14 -8.94 10.42
CA PHE A 107 2.09 -7.48 10.33
C PHE A 107 0.85 -7.06 9.55
N LEU A 108 -0.04 -6.25 10.14
CA LEU A 108 -1.26 -5.77 9.47
C LEU A 108 -2.08 -6.91 8.83
N GLY A 109 -2.33 -7.98 9.57
CA GLY A 109 -3.08 -9.14 9.05
C GLY A 109 -2.36 -9.95 7.97
N ILE A 110 -1.10 -9.63 7.65
CA ILE A 110 -0.23 -10.37 6.73
C ILE A 110 0.62 -11.34 7.54
N GLU A 111 0.52 -12.61 7.21
CA GLU A 111 1.40 -13.69 7.65
C GLU A 111 2.72 -13.64 6.89
N ILE A 112 3.82 -13.75 7.63
CA ILE A 112 5.18 -13.64 7.11
C ILE A 112 5.94 -14.89 7.54
N THR A 113 6.31 -15.71 6.56
CA THR A 113 7.12 -16.90 6.78
C THR A 113 8.47 -16.72 6.12
N GLN A 114 9.55 -16.86 6.89
CA GLN A 114 10.91 -16.66 6.39
C GLN A 114 11.66 -18.00 6.40
N SER A 115 12.24 -18.34 5.26
CA SER A 115 13.04 -19.55 5.03
C SER A 115 14.42 -19.18 4.50
N SER A 116 15.30 -20.17 4.30
CA SER A 116 16.60 -19.95 3.65
C SER A 116 16.48 -19.56 2.17
N SER A 117 15.39 -19.93 1.50
CA SER A 117 15.14 -19.61 0.09
C SER A 117 14.47 -18.25 -0.12
N GLY A 118 13.85 -17.68 0.92
CA GLY A 118 13.14 -16.41 0.78
C GLY A 118 12.08 -16.17 1.84
N VAL A 119 11.28 -15.13 1.62
CA VAL A 119 10.17 -14.69 2.48
C VAL A 119 8.86 -14.89 1.75
N VAL A 120 7.88 -15.52 2.40
CA VAL A 120 6.53 -15.71 1.87
C VAL A 120 5.57 -14.81 2.63
N LEU A 121 4.82 -13.99 1.90
CA LEU A 121 3.71 -13.19 2.43
C LEU A 121 2.39 -13.88 2.11
N SER A 122 1.51 -14.00 3.11
CA SER A 122 0.20 -14.67 2.99
C SER A 122 -0.86 -13.89 3.76
N GLN A 123 -2.10 -13.90 3.28
CA GLN A 123 -3.27 -13.41 4.01
C GLN A 123 -4.29 -14.53 4.25
N ARG A 124 -3.83 -15.80 4.24
CA ARG A 124 -4.65 -17.00 4.39
C ARG A 124 -5.63 -16.90 5.55
N LYS A 125 -5.14 -16.62 6.76
CA LYS A 125 -6.01 -16.53 7.94
C LYS A 125 -7.09 -15.48 7.77
N TYR A 126 -6.73 -14.29 7.28
CA TYR A 126 -7.70 -13.23 7.04
C TYR A 126 -8.79 -13.64 6.02
N ALA A 127 -8.40 -14.33 4.95
CA ALA A 127 -9.35 -14.90 3.98
C ALA A 127 -10.27 -15.97 4.61
N LEU A 128 -9.72 -16.88 5.41
CA LEU A 128 -10.49 -17.91 6.11
C LEU A 128 -11.46 -17.31 7.13
N ASP A 129 -11.04 -16.29 7.89
CA ASP A 129 -11.90 -15.59 8.84
C ASP A 129 -13.09 -14.91 8.13
N ILE A 130 -12.89 -14.39 6.90
CA ILE A 130 -13.98 -13.84 6.08
C ILE A 130 -14.94 -14.96 5.65
N LEU A 131 -14.41 -16.09 5.16
CA LEU A 131 -15.22 -17.22 4.71
C LEU A 131 -16.02 -17.84 5.87
N GLU A 132 -15.46 -17.89 7.08
CA GLU A 132 -16.16 -18.34 8.28
C GLU A 132 -17.31 -17.40 8.64
N GLU A 133 -17.08 -16.08 8.67
CA GLU A 133 -18.13 -15.08 8.96
C GLU A 133 -19.26 -15.05 7.93
N THR A 134 -18.97 -15.39 6.66
CA THR A 134 -19.98 -15.46 5.59
C THR A 134 -20.62 -16.85 5.46
N GLY A 135 -20.13 -17.87 6.18
CA GLY A 135 -20.62 -19.25 6.06
C GLY A 135 -20.24 -19.92 4.73
N MET A 136 -19.11 -19.52 4.14
CA MET A 136 -18.63 -19.97 2.82
C MET A 136 -17.40 -20.90 2.89
N LEU A 137 -17.02 -21.40 4.07
CA LEU A 137 -15.84 -22.27 4.23
C LEU A 137 -15.89 -23.54 3.36
N ASP A 138 -17.07 -24.14 3.21
CA ASP A 138 -17.28 -25.37 2.44
C ASP A 138 -17.67 -25.11 0.97
N CYS A 139 -17.63 -23.86 0.52
CA CYS A 139 -17.91 -23.53 -0.87
C CYS A 139 -16.83 -24.07 -1.81
N LYS A 140 -17.24 -24.51 -3.00
CA LYS A 140 -16.29 -24.92 -4.04
C LYS A 140 -15.53 -23.69 -4.55
N PRO A 141 -14.20 -23.75 -4.69
CA PRO A 141 -13.43 -22.68 -5.28
C PRO A 141 -13.81 -22.50 -6.76
N VAL A 142 -13.89 -21.25 -7.22
CA VAL A 142 -14.21 -20.89 -8.61
C VAL A 142 -13.27 -19.78 -9.05
N ASP A 143 -12.59 -19.96 -10.19
CA ASP A 143 -11.55 -19.06 -10.70
C ASP A 143 -12.00 -17.60 -10.90
N THR A 144 -13.29 -17.40 -11.11
CA THR A 144 -13.89 -16.08 -11.20
C THR A 144 -15.20 -16.13 -10.40
N PRO A 145 -15.21 -15.67 -9.14
CA PRO A 145 -16.41 -15.78 -8.29
C PRO A 145 -17.58 -14.94 -8.82
N MET A 146 -17.33 -14.06 -9.77
CA MET A 146 -18.33 -13.30 -10.51
C MET A 146 -18.45 -13.86 -11.93
N ASP A 147 -19.69 -14.02 -12.42
CA ASP A 147 -19.95 -14.36 -13.81
C ASP A 147 -19.38 -13.26 -14.73
N PRO A 148 -18.46 -13.58 -15.64
CA PRO A 148 -17.80 -12.60 -16.52
C PRO A 148 -18.77 -11.88 -17.46
N ASN A 149 -19.96 -12.45 -17.70
CA ASN A 149 -20.98 -11.87 -18.56
C ASN A 149 -22.01 -11.04 -17.80
N VAL A 150 -22.01 -11.06 -16.46
CA VAL A 150 -22.94 -10.27 -15.65
C VAL A 150 -22.53 -8.82 -15.65
N LYS A 151 -23.36 -7.98 -16.27
CA LYS A 151 -23.22 -6.53 -16.28
C LYS A 151 -24.05 -5.94 -15.16
N LEU A 152 -23.38 -5.39 -14.14
CA LEU A 152 -24.03 -4.69 -13.04
C LEU A 152 -24.35 -3.25 -13.46
N VAL A 153 -25.62 -2.86 -13.35
CA VAL A 153 -26.08 -1.49 -13.62
C VAL A 153 -26.46 -0.81 -12.30
N PRO A 154 -26.18 0.50 -12.11
CA PRO A 154 -26.62 1.24 -10.93
C PRO A 154 -28.15 1.13 -10.75
N GLY A 155 -28.60 0.70 -9.56
CA GLY A 155 -30.02 0.53 -9.25
C GLY A 155 -30.62 -0.82 -9.67
N GLN A 156 -29.81 -1.76 -10.16
CA GLN A 156 -30.25 -3.11 -10.48
C GLN A 156 -30.09 -4.05 -9.27
N GLY A 157 -31.15 -4.78 -8.92
CA GLY A 157 -31.16 -5.78 -7.84
C GLY A 157 -31.91 -5.32 -6.58
N GLU A 158 -32.18 -6.28 -5.69
CA GLU A 158 -32.84 -6.02 -4.41
C GLU A 158 -31.86 -5.36 -3.42
N PRO A 159 -32.30 -4.32 -2.66
CA PRO A 159 -31.48 -3.73 -1.61
C PRO A 159 -31.08 -4.79 -0.58
N PHE A 160 -29.79 -4.83 -0.24
CA PHE A 160 -29.30 -5.75 0.78
C PHE A 160 -29.86 -5.35 2.16
N GLY A 161 -30.53 -6.30 2.84
CA GLY A 161 -31.30 -6.03 4.07
C GLY A 161 -30.50 -5.47 5.25
N ASP A 162 -29.20 -5.75 5.32
CA ASP A 162 -28.29 -5.16 6.32
C ASP A 162 -27.14 -4.39 5.64
N PRO A 163 -27.32 -3.08 5.38
CA PRO A 163 -26.30 -2.24 4.79
C PRO A 163 -24.98 -2.20 5.59
N GLY A 164 -25.05 -2.40 6.92
CA GLY A 164 -23.88 -2.41 7.80
C GLY A 164 -23.00 -3.62 7.53
N ARG A 165 -23.60 -4.81 7.52
CA ARG A 165 -22.89 -6.06 7.17
C ARG A 165 -22.30 -6.01 5.76
N TYR A 166 -23.05 -5.49 4.79
CA TYR A 166 -22.55 -5.34 3.42
C TYR A 166 -21.32 -4.42 3.34
N ARG A 167 -21.40 -3.22 3.91
CA ARG A 167 -20.28 -2.25 3.91
C ARG A 167 -19.05 -2.83 4.63
N ARG A 168 -19.25 -3.54 5.73
CA ARG A 168 -18.16 -4.22 6.45
C ARG A 168 -17.49 -5.28 5.58
N LEU A 169 -18.27 -6.14 4.93
CA LEU A 169 -17.76 -7.19 4.07
C LEU A 169 -17.00 -6.61 2.87
N VAL A 170 -17.55 -5.60 2.20
CA VAL A 170 -16.87 -4.88 1.11
C VAL A 170 -15.55 -4.29 1.59
N GLY A 171 -15.51 -3.68 2.78
CA GLY A 171 -14.28 -3.18 3.38
C GLY A 171 -13.24 -4.28 3.62
N LYS A 172 -13.67 -5.44 4.13
CA LYS A 172 -12.79 -6.60 4.33
C LYS A 172 -12.26 -7.18 3.02
N LEU A 173 -13.11 -7.31 2.00
CA LEU A 173 -12.71 -7.79 0.69
C LEU A 173 -11.72 -6.83 0.01
N ASN A 174 -11.97 -5.52 0.08
CA ASN A 174 -11.02 -4.52 -0.40
C ASN A 174 -9.67 -4.61 0.32
N TYR A 175 -9.67 -4.86 1.64
CA TYR A 175 -8.43 -5.05 2.38
C TYR A 175 -7.69 -6.33 1.96
N LEU A 176 -8.41 -7.43 1.74
CA LEU A 176 -7.83 -8.69 1.23
C LEU A 176 -7.21 -8.51 -0.16
N THR A 177 -7.74 -7.60 -0.99
CA THR A 177 -7.14 -7.30 -2.30
C THR A 177 -5.78 -6.58 -2.24
N LEU A 178 -5.37 -6.05 -1.08
CA LEU A 178 -4.10 -5.33 -0.93
C LEU A 178 -2.84 -6.20 -1.08
N LEU A 179 -2.92 -7.51 -0.84
CA LEU A 179 -1.84 -8.44 -1.20
C LEU A 179 -2.16 -9.31 -2.42
N VAL A 180 -3.42 -9.27 -2.85
CA VAL A 180 -3.98 -10.24 -3.77
C VAL A 180 -4.86 -9.51 -4.77
N GLN A 181 -4.28 -9.09 -5.88
CA GLN A 181 -5.12 -8.76 -7.03
C GLN A 181 -5.66 -10.06 -7.63
N THR A 182 -6.86 -10.44 -7.17
CA THR A 182 -7.78 -11.46 -7.72
C THR A 182 -7.28 -12.91 -7.81
N PHE A 183 -5.97 -13.17 -7.90
CA PHE A 183 -5.44 -14.50 -8.21
C PHE A 183 -5.45 -15.48 -7.02
N LEU A 184 -5.47 -14.99 -5.78
CA LEU A 184 -5.42 -15.84 -4.57
C LEU A 184 -6.73 -15.94 -3.79
N PHE A 185 -7.83 -15.34 -4.25
CA PHE A 185 -9.16 -15.76 -3.77
C PHE A 185 -9.38 -17.27 -4.01
N LEU A 186 -8.69 -17.81 -5.01
CA LEU A 186 -8.86 -19.15 -5.56
C LEU A 186 -8.12 -20.22 -4.78
N THR A 187 -7.06 -19.84 -4.07
CA THR A 187 -6.21 -20.76 -3.32
C THR A 187 -5.73 -20.10 -2.03
N PRO A 188 -6.50 -20.18 -0.93
CA PRO A 188 -6.06 -19.68 0.38
C PRO A 188 -4.77 -20.34 0.89
N GLY A 189 -4.16 -21.30 0.17
CA GLY A 189 -2.87 -21.90 0.50
C GLY A 189 -1.65 -21.27 -0.18
N GLN A 190 -1.84 -20.29 -1.05
CA GLN A 190 -0.74 -19.68 -1.80
C GLN A 190 -0.40 -18.29 -1.25
N GLY A 191 0.87 -17.91 -1.37
CA GLY A 191 1.40 -16.63 -0.93
C GLY A 191 2.42 -16.08 -1.92
N VAL A 192 2.81 -14.82 -1.75
CA VAL A 192 3.81 -14.17 -2.61
C VAL A 192 5.20 -14.50 -2.07
N LEU A 193 6.00 -15.20 -2.87
CA LEU A 193 7.39 -15.52 -2.56
C LEU A 193 8.32 -14.39 -3.00
N TYR A 194 9.13 -13.91 -2.06
CA TYR A 194 10.24 -12.99 -2.26
C TYR A 194 11.55 -13.75 -2.09
N GLU A 195 12.32 -13.85 -3.16
CA GLU A 195 13.59 -14.58 -3.17
C GLU A 195 14.69 -13.75 -3.85
N ASN A 196 15.94 -14.07 -3.54
CA ASN A 196 17.07 -13.46 -4.22
C ASN A 196 17.32 -14.15 -5.57
N ARG A 197 16.91 -13.52 -6.67
CA ARG A 197 17.10 -14.03 -8.04
C ARG A 197 18.42 -13.59 -8.69
N GLY A 198 19.34 -13.02 -7.92
CA GLY A 198 20.68 -12.63 -8.40
C GLY A 198 20.77 -11.28 -9.10
N HIS A 199 19.68 -10.51 -9.17
CA HIS A 199 19.68 -9.14 -9.67
C HIS A 199 18.69 -8.26 -8.89
N THR A 200 18.89 -6.94 -8.92
CA THR A 200 18.03 -5.95 -8.23
C THR A 200 17.36 -4.98 -9.22
N GLN A 201 17.24 -5.37 -10.49
CA GLN A 201 16.65 -4.53 -11.53
C GLN A 201 15.18 -4.23 -11.22
N VAL A 202 14.80 -2.97 -11.41
CA VAL A 202 13.44 -2.49 -11.27
C VAL A 202 12.76 -2.49 -12.64
N VAL A 203 11.65 -3.21 -12.76
CA VAL A 203 10.86 -3.33 -13.99
C VAL A 203 9.38 -3.10 -13.69
N GLY A 204 8.78 -2.09 -14.31
CA GLY A 204 7.35 -1.84 -14.31
C GLY A 204 6.69 -2.37 -15.58
N TYR A 205 5.50 -2.90 -15.45
CA TYR A 205 4.59 -3.28 -16.54
C TYR A 205 3.32 -2.47 -16.40
N THR A 206 2.79 -1.99 -17.53
CA THR A 206 1.53 -1.25 -17.59
C THR A 206 0.60 -1.87 -18.63
N ASP A 207 -0.68 -1.78 -18.34
CA ASP A 207 -1.75 -2.20 -19.25
C ASP A 207 -2.98 -1.33 -19.02
N ALA A 208 -3.82 -1.18 -20.04
CA ALA A 208 -5.09 -0.47 -19.94
C ALA A 208 -6.22 -1.21 -20.67
N ASP A 209 -7.28 -1.55 -19.94
CA ASP A 209 -8.53 -2.01 -20.53
C ASP A 209 -9.32 -0.82 -21.09
N TRP A 210 -9.14 -0.54 -22.38
CA TRP A 210 -9.74 0.62 -23.05
C TRP A 210 -11.26 0.51 -23.16
N ALA A 211 -11.95 1.50 -22.60
CA ALA A 211 -13.41 1.58 -22.58
C ALA A 211 -14.10 0.30 -22.06
N GLY A 212 -13.44 -0.43 -21.15
CA GLY A 212 -13.94 -1.67 -20.56
C GLY A 212 -15.21 -1.49 -19.75
N SER A 213 -15.45 -0.29 -19.19
CA SER A 213 -16.68 0.02 -18.47
C SER A 213 -17.88 0.18 -19.43
N PRO A 214 -18.94 -0.65 -19.35
CA PRO A 214 -20.07 -0.57 -20.26
C PRO A 214 -20.98 0.64 -20.00
N THR A 215 -20.96 1.21 -18.79
CA THR A 215 -21.87 2.29 -18.38
C THR A 215 -21.36 3.68 -18.73
N ASP A 216 -20.08 3.96 -18.43
CA ASP A 216 -19.47 5.28 -18.65
C ASP A 216 -18.33 5.26 -19.67
N ARG A 217 -18.02 4.08 -20.26
CA ARG A 217 -16.97 3.89 -21.28
C ARG A 217 -15.58 4.32 -20.82
N ARG A 218 -15.35 4.47 -19.51
CA ARG A 218 -14.03 4.78 -18.96
C ARG A 218 -13.16 3.51 -18.95
N SER A 219 -11.88 3.71 -19.23
CA SER A 219 -10.87 2.65 -19.23
C SER A 219 -10.43 2.28 -17.81
N THR A 220 -9.81 1.12 -17.64
CA THR A 220 -9.16 0.73 -16.38
C THR A 220 -7.67 0.61 -16.59
N SER A 221 -6.87 1.40 -15.88
CA SER A 221 -5.41 1.33 -15.92
C SER A 221 -4.89 0.39 -14.85
N GLY A 222 -3.93 -0.46 -15.23
CA GLY A 222 -3.21 -1.36 -14.35
C GLY A 222 -1.70 -1.13 -14.44
N TYR A 223 -1.00 -1.37 -13.33
CA TYR A 223 0.45 -1.54 -13.34
C TYR A 223 0.91 -2.57 -12.32
N CYS A 224 2.07 -3.17 -12.60
CA CYS A 224 2.81 -4.04 -11.68
C CYS A 224 4.30 -3.68 -11.75
N VAL A 225 4.93 -3.45 -10.60
CA VAL A 225 6.35 -3.13 -10.47
C VAL A 225 7.07 -4.26 -9.74
N PHE A 226 8.20 -4.67 -10.31
CA PHE A 226 9.03 -5.76 -9.82
C PHE A 226 10.43 -5.25 -9.47
N ILE A 227 11.02 -5.79 -8.40
CA ILE A 227 12.44 -5.63 -8.06
C ILE A 227 13.08 -7.02 -8.00
N GLY A 228 14.11 -7.25 -8.83
CA GLY A 228 14.80 -8.54 -8.84
C GLY A 228 13.87 -9.71 -9.17
N GLY A 229 12.82 -9.46 -9.97
CA GLY A 229 11.78 -10.43 -10.29
C GLY A 229 10.70 -10.65 -9.21
N ASN A 230 10.77 -9.94 -8.07
CA ASN A 230 9.75 -10.00 -7.02
C ASN A 230 8.75 -8.85 -7.16
N LEU A 231 7.45 -9.13 -7.07
CA LEU A 231 6.38 -8.12 -7.17
C LEU A 231 6.36 -7.26 -5.89
N ILE A 232 6.48 -5.94 -6.03
CA ILE A 232 6.57 -5.02 -4.89
C ILE A 232 5.45 -3.98 -4.82
N SER A 233 4.91 -3.57 -5.96
CA SER A 233 3.86 -2.57 -6.05
C SER A 233 2.99 -2.87 -7.25
N TRP A 234 1.68 -2.73 -7.10
CA TRP A 234 0.73 -2.92 -8.18
C TRP A 234 -0.53 -2.11 -7.89
N LYS A 235 -1.28 -1.84 -8.95
CA LYS A 235 -2.54 -1.12 -8.84
C LYS A 235 -3.42 -1.44 -10.03
N SER A 236 -4.73 -1.44 -9.80
CA SER A 236 -5.72 -1.30 -10.85
C SER A 236 -6.71 -0.20 -10.47
N LYS A 237 -6.88 0.77 -11.35
CA LYS A 237 -7.74 1.92 -11.12
C LYS A 237 -8.48 2.27 -12.41
N LYS A 238 -9.80 2.43 -12.28
CA LYS A 238 -10.63 3.02 -13.33
C LYS A 238 -10.21 4.47 -13.57
N GLN A 239 -10.00 4.85 -14.84
CA GLN A 239 -9.61 6.20 -15.23
C GLN A 239 -10.72 7.20 -14.91
N ASP A 240 -10.33 8.43 -14.59
CA ASP A 240 -11.28 9.49 -14.21
C ASP A 240 -11.99 10.08 -15.44
N VAL A 241 -11.37 10.01 -16.62
CA VAL A 241 -11.88 10.53 -17.89
C VAL A 241 -11.93 9.41 -18.94
N VAL A 242 -12.88 9.50 -19.87
CA VAL A 242 -12.99 8.58 -21.01
C VAL A 242 -11.84 8.84 -21.98
N ALA A 243 -11.00 7.83 -22.21
CA ALA A 243 -9.94 7.89 -23.20
C ALA A 243 -10.53 7.76 -24.62
N ARG A 244 -10.10 8.63 -25.54
CA ARG A 244 -10.62 8.65 -26.92
C ARG A 244 -9.96 7.61 -27.84
N SER A 245 -8.88 6.98 -27.38
CA SER A 245 -8.18 5.91 -28.08
C SER A 245 -7.55 4.93 -27.09
N SER A 246 -7.21 3.73 -27.55
CA SER A 246 -6.41 2.79 -26.76
C SER A 246 -5.03 3.37 -26.41
N ALA A 247 -4.39 4.07 -27.34
CA ALA A 247 -3.10 4.74 -27.09
C ALA A 247 -3.17 5.78 -25.96
N GLU A 248 -4.25 6.57 -25.88
CA GLU A 248 -4.48 7.51 -24.78
C GLU A 248 -4.71 6.79 -23.45
N ALA A 249 -5.46 5.68 -23.46
CA ALA A 249 -5.70 4.89 -22.26
C ALA A 249 -4.40 4.28 -21.70
N GLU A 250 -3.57 3.73 -22.59
CA GLU A 250 -2.26 3.16 -22.27
C GLU A 250 -1.28 4.22 -21.80
N TYR A 251 -1.22 5.37 -22.47
CA TYR A 251 -0.37 6.48 -22.04
C TYR A 251 -0.73 6.97 -20.63
N ARG A 252 -2.02 7.02 -20.29
CA ARG A 252 -2.49 7.30 -18.92
C ARG A 252 -2.14 6.19 -17.93
N ALA A 253 -2.08 4.93 -18.34
CA ALA A 253 -1.58 3.86 -17.48
C ALA A 253 -0.06 4.00 -17.22
N MET A 254 0.71 4.29 -18.27
CA MET A 254 2.15 4.58 -18.19
C MET A 254 2.44 5.76 -17.27
N ALA A 255 1.62 6.82 -17.37
CA ALA A 255 1.66 7.98 -16.50
C ALA A 255 1.58 7.60 -15.02
N LEU A 256 0.56 6.81 -14.64
CA LEU A 256 0.37 6.34 -13.27
C LEU A 256 1.53 5.47 -12.78
N ALA A 257 2.00 4.54 -13.60
CA ALA A 257 3.15 3.70 -13.24
C ALA A 257 4.46 4.49 -13.12
N THR A 258 4.63 5.54 -13.93
CA THR A 258 5.82 6.39 -13.86
C THR A 258 5.87 7.16 -12.55
N CYS A 259 4.73 7.70 -12.07
CA CYS A 259 4.67 8.32 -10.73
C CYS A 259 5.11 7.35 -9.62
N GLU A 260 4.64 6.10 -9.69
CA GLU A 260 5.04 5.05 -8.74
C GLU A 260 6.54 4.74 -8.83
N LEU A 261 7.09 4.60 -10.04
CA LEU A 261 8.52 4.36 -10.25
C LEU A 261 9.39 5.52 -9.75
N ILE A 262 8.95 6.77 -9.94
CA ILE A 262 9.67 7.96 -9.43
C ILE A 262 9.69 7.93 -7.90
N TRP A 263 8.53 7.70 -7.26
CA TRP A 263 8.46 7.57 -5.80
C TRP A 263 9.36 6.44 -5.29
N LEU A 264 9.29 5.27 -5.92
CA LEU A 264 10.11 4.11 -5.59
C LEU A 264 11.59 4.41 -5.76
N ARG A 265 11.98 5.13 -6.83
CA ARG A 265 13.38 5.54 -7.05
C ARG A 265 13.91 6.37 -5.90
N HIS A 266 13.16 7.38 -5.48
CA HIS A 266 13.56 8.22 -4.35
C HIS A 266 13.71 7.39 -3.07
N LEU A 267 12.75 6.50 -2.79
CA LEU A 267 12.84 5.61 -1.62
C LEU A 267 14.06 4.69 -1.68
N LEU A 268 14.30 4.01 -2.80
CA LEU A 268 15.43 3.09 -2.96
C LEU A 268 16.79 3.81 -2.85
N GLN A 269 16.88 5.05 -3.34
CA GLN A 269 18.08 5.89 -3.20
C GLN A 269 18.36 6.23 -1.73
N GLU A 270 17.34 6.61 -0.94
CA GLU A 270 17.48 6.86 0.49
C GLU A 270 17.88 5.60 1.26
N LEU A 271 17.29 4.47 0.90
CA LEU A 271 17.62 3.17 1.49
C LEU A 271 18.96 2.61 1.02
N ARG A 272 19.63 3.24 0.05
CA ARG A 272 20.88 2.75 -0.60
C ARG A 272 20.75 1.32 -1.11
N PHE A 273 19.57 0.98 -1.65
CA PHE A 273 19.28 -0.35 -2.16
C PHE A 273 19.39 -0.41 -3.68
N GLY A 274 20.15 -1.39 -4.17
CA GLY A 274 20.41 -1.56 -5.61
C GLY A 274 21.40 -0.55 -6.17
N LYS A 275 21.80 -0.76 -7.42
CA LYS A 275 22.55 0.24 -8.19
C LYS A 275 21.54 1.25 -8.76
N ASP A 276 21.97 2.50 -8.96
CA ASP A 276 21.20 3.53 -9.70
C ASP A 276 21.22 3.19 -11.20
N GLU A 277 20.66 2.02 -11.52
CA GLU A 277 20.46 1.54 -12.88
C GLU A 277 19.14 2.06 -13.41
N GLN A 278 19.07 2.21 -14.73
CA GLN A 278 17.88 2.67 -15.42
C GLN A 278 16.68 1.74 -15.13
N MET A 279 15.66 2.29 -14.46
CA MET A 279 14.38 1.60 -14.29
C MET A 279 13.71 1.43 -15.65
N LYS A 280 13.12 0.26 -15.90
CA LYS A 280 12.43 -0.03 -17.16
C LYS A 280 10.93 0.01 -16.94
N LEU A 281 10.21 0.68 -17.84
CA LEU A 281 8.75 0.62 -17.94
C LEU A 281 8.39 -0.05 -19.26
N ILE A 282 7.56 -1.09 -19.21
CA ILE A 282 7.15 -1.90 -20.35
C ILE A 282 5.66 -1.69 -20.58
N CYS A 283 5.32 -1.30 -21.81
CA CYS A 283 3.97 -1.19 -22.36
C CYS A 283 3.97 -1.88 -23.73
N ASP A 284 2.88 -2.56 -24.08
CA ASP A 284 2.73 -3.28 -25.34
C ASP A 284 2.22 -2.38 -26.49
N ASN A 285 1.68 -1.20 -26.17
CA ASN A 285 1.14 -0.26 -27.15
C ASN A 285 2.23 0.64 -27.76
N GLN A 286 2.58 0.34 -29.02
CA GLN A 286 3.59 1.09 -29.78
C GLN A 286 3.28 2.59 -29.94
N ALA A 287 2.00 2.96 -30.08
CA ALA A 287 1.61 4.36 -30.22
C ALA A 287 1.84 5.13 -28.91
N ALA A 288 1.52 4.53 -27.77
CA ALA A 288 1.78 5.11 -26.46
C ALA A 288 3.30 5.25 -26.21
N LEU A 289 4.09 4.23 -26.56
CA LEU A 289 5.56 4.30 -26.48
C LEU A 289 6.13 5.42 -27.36
N HIS A 290 5.62 5.57 -28.57
CA HIS A 290 6.05 6.64 -29.47
C HIS A 290 5.75 8.03 -28.89
N ILE A 291 4.55 8.24 -28.33
CA ILE A 291 4.16 9.48 -27.65
C ILE A 291 5.11 9.76 -26.46
N ALA A 292 5.41 8.76 -25.63
CA ALA A 292 6.30 8.90 -24.49
C ALA A 292 7.77 9.22 -24.90
N SER A 293 8.22 8.69 -26.03
CA SER A 293 9.62 8.89 -26.50
C SER A 293 9.86 10.22 -27.20
N ASN A 294 8.83 10.87 -27.73
CA ASN A 294 8.94 12.05 -28.59
C ASN A 294 8.09 13.22 -28.08
N PRO A 295 8.67 14.18 -27.33
CA PRO A 295 7.93 15.33 -26.80
C PRO A 295 7.48 16.35 -27.88
N VAL A 296 7.79 16.13 -29.16
CA VAL A 296 7.63 17.11 -30.25
C VAL A 296 6.40 16.84 -31.16
N PHE A 297 5.67 15.73 -30.99
CA PHE A 297 4.60 15.32 -31.94
C PHE A 297 3.14 15.67 -31.53
N HIS A 298 2.63 16.71 -32.22
CA HIS A 298 1.31 16.94 -32.87
C HIS A 298 0.01 17.37 -32.13
N GLU A 299 -0.72 18.28 -32.81
CA GLU A 299 -2.00 18.92 -32.44
C GLU A 299 -3.13 18.00 -31.94
N ARG A 300 -3.06 16.69 -32.18
CA ARG A 300 -4.07 15.69 -31.79
C ARG A 300 -3.84 15.05 -30.42
N THR A 301 -2.74 15.34 -29.73
CA THR A 301 -2.41 14.81 -28.39
C THR A 301 -2.38 15.90 -27.31
N LYS A 302 -2.62 17.17 -27.66
CA LYS A 302 -2.65 18.31 -26.72
C LYS A 302 -3.62 18.09 -25.55
N HIS A 303 -4.75 17.42 -25.77
CA HIS A 303 -5.70 17.10 -24.68
C HIS A 303 -5.13 16.08 -23.69
N ILE A 304 -4.23 15.20 -24.13
CA ILE A 304 -3.57 14.19 -23.29
C ILE A 304 -2.50 14.87 -22.42
N GLU A 305 -1.77 15.85 -22.96
CA GLU A 305 -0.75 16.63 -22.23
C GLU A 305 -1.37 17.50 -21.13
N VAL A 306 -2.54 18.11 -21.39
CA VAL A 306 -3.29 18.88 -20.38
C VAL A 306 -3.84 17.98 -19.25
N ASP A 307 -4.26 16.76 -19.57
CA ASP A 307 -4.78 15.78 -18.60
C ASP A 307 -3.68 15.02 -17.84
N CYS A 308 -2.48 14.92 -18.40
CA CYS A 308 -1.33 14.20 -17.85
C CYS A 308 -0.03 15.01 -18.03
N PRO A 309 0.10 16.18 -17.36
CA PRO A 309 1.30 16.98 -17.43
C PRO A 309 2.45 16.28 -16.69
N PHE A 310 3.48 15.87 -17.42
CA PHE A 310 4.74 15.42 -16.85
C PHE A 310 5.81 16.49 -17.10
N HIS A 311 6.26 17.11 -16.00
CA HIS A 311 7.51 17.86 -15.91
C HIS A 311 8.34 17.26 -14.77
#